data_AF-A0A0C9X5P6-F1
#
_entry.id   AF-A0A0C9X5P6-F1
#
_cell.length_a   1.000
_cell.length_b   1.000
_cell.length_c   1.000
_cell.angle_alpha   90.00
_cell.angle_beta   90.00
_cell.angle_gamma   90.00
#
_symmetry.space_group_name_H-M   'P 1'
#
loop_
_entity.id
_entity.type
_entity.pdbx_description
1 polymer ?
#
loop_
_entity_poly.entity_id
_entity_poly.type
_entity_poly.pdbx_seq_one_letter_code
_entity_poly.pdbx_strand_id
1 'polypeptide(L)'
;MLKRISKDVKKLEAANKGQVKAFNHILDIAYGRKGKLRWEIMKPLLTDPAVALPPKVIPAVEKSRPPVYSPELRALLASAKSRKTRPLALRTLTRPPKLPAEADIKSDEARLFGPFSKRREVNIRWRYFTEEWKKIRPPTQTLVREISSGRAREIVDSETIHGLGIRSVGFQGQGVYEDVGRLVGASSTALPLPRKGRHVERDGDLLNRAADPGRHKSRWVRRRYQSLLSRLPLLVYTRSSGSYSVELSPLASLPHPGPQCYPNANSVDLAWHGLEFLVQTKKLPTS
;
A
#
# COMPACT_ATOMS: atom_id res chain seq x y z
N MET A 1 31.60 -14.89 -0.90
CA MET A 1 30.90 -13.59 -0.71
C MET A 1 31.17 -12.57 -1.82
N LEU A 2 32.38 -12.49 -2.39
CA LEU A 2 32.78 -11.49 -3.39
C LEU A 2 31.83 -11.34 -4.60
N LYS A 3 31.29 -12.45 -5.14
CA LYS A 3 30.33 -12.43 -6.26
C LYS A 3 29.00 -11.72 -5.95
N ARG A 4 28.59 -11.64 -4.69
CA ARG A 4 27.37 -10.92 -4.29
C ARG A 4 27.64 -9.42 -4.19
N ILE A 5 28.74 -9.06 -3.53
CA ILE A 5 29.19 -7.67 -3.38
C ILE A 5 29.38 -7.03 -4.76
N SER A 6 30.07 -7.71 -5.69
CA SER A 6 30.28 -7.17 -7.04
C SER A 6 28.98 -6.95 -7.82
N LYS A 7 27.95 -7.79 -7.62
CA LYS A 7 26.62 -7.58 -8.23
C LYS A 7 25.91 -6.36 -7.65
N ASP A 8 26.02 -6.13 -6.35
CA ASP A 8 25.38 -4.98 -5.71
C ASP A 8 26.10 -3.67 -6.04
N VAL A 9 27.43 -3.68 -6.15
CA VAL A 9 28.21 -2.55 -6.67
C VAL A 9 27.78 -2.20 -8.11
N LYS A 10 27.67 -3.19 -9.01
CA LYS A 10 27.19 -2.96 -10.38
C LYS A 10 25.77 -2.36 -10.43
N LYS A 11 24.88 -2.74 -9.51
CA LYS A 11 23.55 -2.14 -9.42
C LYS A 11 23.59 -0.70 -8.89
N LEU A 12 24.48 -0.40 -7.94
CA LEU A 12 24.68 0.97 -7.44
C LEU A 12 25.20 1.87 -8.56
N GLU A 13 26.22 1.42 -9.32
CA GLU A 13 26.70 2.14 -10.50
C GLU A 13 25.60 2.37 -11.55
N ALA A 14 24.80 1.34 -11.84
CA ALA A 14 23.67 1.44 -12.75
C ALA A 14 22.63 2.47 -12.27
N ALA A 15 22.35 2.50 -10.97
CA ALA A 15 21.43 3.46 -10.38
C ALA A 15 21.97 4.90 -10.44
N ASN A 16 23.28 5.09 -10.19
CA ASN A 16 23.96 6.37 -10.34
C ASN A 16 23.95 6.87 -11.79
N LYS A 17 24.00 5.95 -12.76
CA LYS A 17 23.79 6.22 -14.21
C LYS A 17 22.33 6.52 -14.57
N GLY A 18 21.42 6.60 -13.60
CA GLY A 18 20.00 6.92 -13.83
C GLY A 18 19.13 5.73 -14.25
N GLN A 19 19.62 4.49 -14.14
CA GLN A 19 18.79 3.32 -14.44
C GLN A 19 17.67 3.14 -13.40
N VAL A 20 16.44 3.33 -13.84
CA VAL A 20 15.23 3.35 -13.00
C VAL A 20 15.03 2.06 -12.20
N LYS A 21 15.21 0.90 -12.84
CA LYS A 21 15.00 -0.41 -12.21
C LYS A 21 16.03 -0.65 -11.09
N ALA A 22 17.29 -0.29 -11.32
CA ALA A 22 18.36 -0.41 -10.33
C ALA A 22 18.13 0.53 -9.15
N PHE A 23 17.79 1.79 -9.42
CA PHE A 23 17.48 2.78 -8.37
C PHE A 23 16.28 2.36 -7.50
N ASN A 24 15.19 1.92 -8.12
CA ASN A 24 14.02 1.42 -7.39
C ASN A 24 14.35 0.17 -6.56
N HIS A 25 15.26 -0.69 -7.03
CA HIS A 25 15.70 -1.85 -6.27
C HIS A 25 16.49 -1.46 -5.02
N ILE A 26 17.38 -0.47 -5.12
CA ILE A 26 18.11 0.07 -3.97
C ILE A 26 17.14 0.69 -2.97
N LEU A 27 16.17 1.49 -3.42
CA LEU A 27 15.12 2.03 -2.55
C LEU A 27 14.28 0.91 -1.90
N ASP A 28 13.93 -0.14 -2.65
CA ASP A 28 13.20 -1.28 -2.08
C ASP A 28 14.02 -1.98 -0.97
N ILE A 29 15.35 -2.02 -1.05
CA ILE A 29 16.20 -2.60 0.00
C ILE A 29 16.33 -1.65 1.18
N ALA A 30 16.69 -0.39 0.92
CA ALA A 30 16.96 0.63 1.94
C ALA A 30 15.75 0.87 2.85
N TYR A 31 14.54 0.91 2.27
CA TYR A 31 13.30 1.12 3.03
C TYR A 31 12.62 -0.20 3.43
N GLY A 32 13.39 -1.29 3.52
CA GLY A 32 12.92 -2.54 4.11
C GLY A 32 11.81 -3.25 3.32
N ARG A 33 11.65 -3.00 2.03
CA ARG A 33 10.61 -3.66 1.20
C ARG A 33 11.06 -4.98 0.61
N LYS A 34 12.38 -5.24 0.61
CA LYS A 34 13.03 -6.49 0.22
C LYS A 34 14.11 -6.86 1.24
N GLY A 35 14.56 -8.12 1.18
CA GLY A 35 15.69 -8.60 1.99
C GLY A 35 15.35 -8.82 3.46
N LYS A 36 16.39 -8.76 4.31
CA LYS A 36 16.33 -9.04 5.74
C LYS A 36 15.52 -8.00 6.51
N LEU A 37 15.73 -6.72 6.20
CA LEU A 37 15.03 -5.61 6.86
C LEU A 37 13.51 -5.73 6.72
N ARG A 38 13.02 -6.21 5.58
CA ARG A 38 11.59 -6.54 5.40
C ARG A 38 11.07 -7.52 6.44
N TRP A 39 11.84 -8.57 6.71
CA TRP A 39 11.47 -9.57 7.70
C TRP A 39 11.49 -8.99 9.10
N GLU A 40 12.50 -8.18 9.44
CA GLU A 40 12.60 -7.51 10.73
C GLU A 40 11.41 -6.60 11.02
N ILE A 41 10.96 -5.83 10.02
CA ILE A 41 9.77 -4.97 10.13
C ILE A 41 8.47 -5.79 10.24
N MET A 42 8.34 -6.87 9.47
CA MET A 42 7.09 -7.66 9.46
C MET A 42 6.98 -8.65 10.62
N LYS A 43 8.08 -9.22 11.10
CA LYS A 43 8.12 -10.25 12.15
C LYS A 43 7.27 -9.88 13.38
N PRO A 44 7.35 -8.67 13.97
CA PRO A 44 6.52 -8.32 15.12
C PRO A 44 5.02 -8.27 14.80
N LEU A 45 4.63 -8.10 13.53
CA LEU A 45 3.22 -8.11 13.11
C LEU A 45 2.67 -9.51 12.83
N LEU A 46 3.56 -10.51 12.68
CA LEU A 46 3.15 -11.90 12.40
C LEU A 46 2.76 -12.67 13.67
N THR A 47 2.96 -12.09 14.85
CA THR A 47 2.67 -12.72 16.14
C THR A 47 2.05 -11.69 17.05
N ASP A 48 0.92 -12.03 17.68
CA ASP A 48 0.28 -11.16 18.65
C ASP A 48 0.39 -11.76 20.05
N PRO A 49 1.26 -11.23 20.94
CA PRO A 49 1.35 -11.69 22.32
C PRO A 49 0.11 -11.37 23.16
N ALA A 50 -0.71 -10.38 22.77
CA ALA A 50 -1.88 -9.97 23.55
C ALA A 50 -3.09 -10.87 23.33
N VAL A 51 -3.12 -11.62 22.22
CA VAL A 51 -4.27 -12.44 21.83
C VAL A 51 -4.04 -13.88 22.27
N ALA A 52 -5.02 -14.45 22.96
CA ALA A 52 -5.00 -15.86 23.35
C ALA A 52 -4.81 -16.76 22.11
N LEU A 53 -3.90 -17.72 22.22
CA LEU A 53 -3.62 -18.63 21.11
C LEU A 53 -4.87 -19.47 20.78
N PRO A 54 -5.21 -19.62 19.49
CA PRO A 54 -6.37 -20.41 19.09
C PRO A 54 -6.19 -21.88 19.49
N PRO A 55 -7.30 -22.62 19.61
CA PRO A 55 -7.26 -24.03 19.94
C PRO A 55 -6.46 -24.81 18.89
N LYS A 56 -5.78 -25.86 19.35
CA LYS A 56 -5.05 -26.78 18.48
C LYS A 56 -6.04 -27.51 17.58
N VAL A 57 -5.76 -27.59 16.28
CA VAL A 57 -6.57 -28.41 15.36
C VAL A 57 -6.34 -29.91 15.65
N ILE A 58 -5.10 -30.28 15.99
CA ILE A 58 -4.71 -31.63 16.39
C ILE A 58 -4.27 -31.58 17.87
N PRO A 59 -5.01 -32.21 18.80
CA PRO A 59 -4.78 -32.07 20.24
C PRO A 59 -3.32 -32.36 20.68
N ALA A 60 -2.71 -33.40 20.12
CA ALA A 60 -1.36 -33.84 20.44
C ALA A 60 -0.24 -32.95 19.86
N VAL A 61 -0.53 -32.03 18.93
CA VAL A 61 0.49 -31.27 18.19
C VAL A 61 0.32 -29.77 18.39
N GLU A 62 1.18 -29.14 19.17
CA GLU A 62 1.16 -27.68 19.42
C GLU A 62 1.26 -26.84 18.13
N LYS A 63 2.08 -27.28 17.18
CA LYS A 63 2.27 -26.60 15.89
C LYS A 63 1.02 -26.65 14.99
N SER A 64 0.00 -27.40 15.37
CA SER A 64 -1.29 -27.46 14.64
C SER A 64 -2.20 -26.27 14.89
N ARG A 65 -1.81 -25.33 15.76
CA ARG A 65 -2.57 -24.10 15.98
C ARG A 65 -2.64 -23.28 14.69
N PRO A 66 -3.82 -22.75 14.33
CA PRO A 66 -3.92 -21.88 13.18
C PRO A 66 -3.17 -20.56 13.43
N PRO A 67 -2.68 -19.89 12.36
CA PRO A 67 -1.99 -18.62 12.49
C PRO A 67 -2.93 -17.52 13.01
N VAL A 68 -2.44 -16.71 13.94
CA VAL A 68 -3.15 -15.55 14.49
C VAL A 68 -2.80 -14.32 13.67
N TYR A 69 -3.82 -13.58 13.23
CA TYR A 69 -3.62 -12.30 12.55
C TYR A 69 -3.71 -11.17 13.57
N SER A 70 -2.60 -10.47 13.78
CA SER A 70 -2.57 -9.25 14.59
C SER A 70 -3.53 -8.20 14.00
N PRO A 71 -4.12 -7.30 14.80
CA PRO A 71 -5.06 -6.29 14.30
C PRO A 71 -4.42 -5.38 13.24
N GLU A 72 -3.13 -5.07 13.38
CA GLU A 72 -2.34 -4.32 12.38
C GLU A 72 -2.23 -5.10 11.07
N LEU A 73 -1.89 -6.40 11.16
CA LEU A 73 -1.77 -7.26 10.00
C LEU A 73 -3.11 -7.44 9.28
N ARG A 74 -4.22 -7.52 10.03
CA ARG A 74 -5.59 -7.58 9.48
C ARG A 74 -5.90 -6.31 8.68
N ALA A 75 -5.61 -5.14 9.23
CA ALA A 75 -5.80 -3.86 8.53
C ALA A 75 -4.94 -3.79 7.25
N LEU A 76 -3.68 -4.23 7.33
CA LEU A 76 -2.79 -4.32 6.17
C LEU A 76 -3.26 -5.32 5.12
N LEU A 77 -3.91 -6.42 5.51
CA LEU A 77 -4.43 -7.42 4.57
C LEU A 77 -5.73 -6.96 3.89
N ALA A 78 -6.57 -6.25 4.62
CA ALA A 78 -7.85 -5.73 4.14
C ALA A 78 -7.70 -4.47 3.27
N SER A 79 -6.63 -3.69 3.44
CA SER A 79 -6.42 -2.46 2.66
C SER A 79 -5.81 -2.70 1.29
N ALA A 80 -6.32 -1.97 0.28
CA ALA A 80 -5.77 -1.94 -1.07
C ALA A 80 -4.42 -1.20 -1.15
N LYS A 81 -4.15 -0.29 -0.21
CA LYS A 81 -2.97 0.59 -0.23
C LYS A 81 -1.67 -0.15 0.14
N SER A 82 -1.76 -1.10 1.06
CA SER A 82 -0.65 -1.91 1.58
C SER A 82 -0.36 -3.14 0.73
N ARG A 83 -1.34 -3.74 0.05
CA ARG A 83 -1.11 -4.97 -0.71
C ARG A 83 -0.64 -4.71 -2.14
N LYS A 84 0.15 -5.66 -2.65
CA LYS A 84 0.53 -5.72 -4.07
C LYS A 84 -0.62 -6.27 -4.94
N THR A 85 -1.57 -6.95 -4.33
CA THR A 85 -2.72 -7.62 -4.94
C THR A 85 -4.03 -7.04 -4.42
N ARG A 86 -5.17 -7.45 -4.99
CA ARG A 86 -6.52 -7.05 -4.54
C ARG A 86 -6.70 -7.28 -3.03
N PRO A 87 -7.28 -6.34 -2.26
CA PRO A 87 -7.53 -6.47 -0.81
C PRO A 87 -8.28 -7.75 -0.42
N LEU A 88 -8.01 -8.30 0.78
CA LEU A 88 -8.67 -9.51 1.28
C LEU A 88 -9.98 -9.13 1.96
N ALA A 89 -11.03 -9.92 1.74
CA ALA A 89 -12.22 -9.86 2.57
C ALA A 89 -11.92 -10.45 3.96
N LEU A 90 -12.45 -9.84 5.02
CA LEU A 90 -12.18 -10.28 6.40
C LEU A 90 -12.59 -11.74 6.66
N ARG A 91 -13.64 -12.22 6.00
CA ARG A 91 -14.08 -13.63 6.05
C ARG A 91 -13.03 -14.62 5.52
N THR A 92 -12.19 -14.18 4.58
CA THR A 92 -11.12 -15.03 4.02
C THR A 92 -9.93 -15.20 4.95
N LEU A 93 -9.82 -14.35 6.00
CA LEU A 93 -8.78 -14.48 7.02
C LEU A 93 -9.09 -15.62 7.98
N THR A 94 -10.36 -15.84 8.30
CA THR A 94 -10.81 -16.95 9.16
C THR A 94 -10.89 -18.25 8.37
N ARG A 95 -11.49 -18.21 7.17
CA ARG A 95 -11.61 -19.37 6.29
C ARG A 95 -10.94 -19.10 4.94
N PRO A 96 -9.77 -19.68 4.67
CA PRO A 96 -9.09 -19.45 3.40
C PRO A 96 -9.88 -20.06 2.23
N PRO A 97 -9.90 -19.41 1.06
CA PRO A 97 -10.71 -19.84 -0.08
C PRO A 97 -10.27 -21.18 -0.69
N LYS A 98 -9.04 -21.62 -0.40
CA LYS A 98 -8.52 -22.93 -0.83
C LYS A 98 -8.94 -24.08 0.09
N LEU A 99 -9.63 -23.79 1.20
CA LEU A 99 -10.11 -24.81 2.12
C LEU A 99 -11.47 -25.32 1.63
N PRO A 100 -11.65 -26.64 1.42
CA PRO A 100 -12.89 -27.20 0.89
C PRO A 100 -14.07 -27.03 1.86
N ALA A 101 -15.29 -27.24 1.37
CA ALA A 101 -16.47 -27.15 2.23
C ALA A 101 -16.44 -28.24 3.31
N GLU A 102 -15.96 -29.43 2.95
CA GLU A 102 -15.68 -30.61 3.81
C GLU A 102 -14.95 -30.32 5.14
N ALA A 103 -14.16 -29.24 5.20
CA ALA A 103 -13.45 -28.88 6.44
C ALA A 103 -14.41 -28.47 7.56
N ASP A 104 -15.62 -28.03 7.22
CA ASP A 104 -16.67 -27.75 8.19
C ASP A 104 -17.49 -29.01 8.45
N ILE A 105 -17.45 -29.50 9.70
CA ILE A 105 -18.19 -30.70 10.15
C ILE A 105 -19.70 -30.57 9.90
N LYS A 106 -20.23 -29.35 9.86
CA LYS A 106 -21.65 -29.06 9.61
C LYS A 106 -22.04 -29.02 8.13
N SER A 107 -21.07 -29.08 7.21
CA SER A 107 -21.34 -29.03 5.77
C SER A 107 -21.89 -30.36 5.26
N ASP A 108 -22.74 -30.31 4.23
CA ASP A 108 -23.27 -31.52 3.60
C ASP A 108 -22.18 -32.31 2.85
N GLU A 109 -21.15 -31.63 2.33
CA GLU A 109 -19.97 -32.29 1.75
C GLU A 109 -19.24 -33.16 2.77
N ALA A 110 -19.06 -32.68 4.02
CA ALA A 110 -18.43 -33.48 5.07
C ALA A 110 -19.29 -34.70 5.46
N ARG A 111 -20.61 -34.62 5.31
CA ARG A 111 -21.52 -35.76 5.53
C ARG A 111 -21.44 -36.77 4.38
N LEU A 112 -21.32 -36.29 3.15
CA LEU A 112 -21.29 -37.13 1.95
C LEU A 112 -19.93 -37.81 1.74
N PHE A 113 -18.84 -37.08 1.91
CA PHE A 113 -17.46 -37.56 1.63
C PHE A 113 -16.67 -37.93 2.89
N GLY A 114 -17.20 -37.62 4.07
CA GLY A 114 -16.53 -37.81 5.36
C GLY A 114 -15.72 -36.60 5.83
N PRO A 115 -15.17 -36.65 7.06
CA PRO A 115 -14.46 -35.53 7.66
C PRO A 115 -13.11 -35.26 6.99
N PHE A 116 -12.82 -33.98 6.73
CA PHE A 116 -11.55 -33.57 6.13
C PHE A 116 -10.34 -33.85 7.04
N SER A 117 -9.20 -34.21 6.45
CA SER A 117 -7.97 -34.48 7.19
C SER A 117 -7.46 -33.23 7.91
N LYS A 118 -7.43 -33.28 9.25
CA LYS A 118 -6.91 -32.20 10.13
C LYS A 118 -5.50 -31.74 9.77
N ARG A 119 -4.62 -32.66 9.37
CA ARG A 119 -3.24 -32.32 8.94
C ARG A 119 -3.25 -31.47 7.67
N ARG A 120 -4.09 -31.85 6.70
CA ARG A 120 -4.24 -31.12 5.44
C ARG A 120 -4.83 -29.73 5.67
N GLU A 121 -5.81 -29.60 6.56
CA GLU A 121 -6.38 -28.32 6.97
C GLU A 121 -5.31 -27.37 7.54
N VAL A 122 -4.52 -27.84 8.51
CA VAL A 122 -3.42 -27.08 9.12
C VAL A 122 -2.45 -26.59 8.05
N ASN A 123 -2.03 -27.49 7.14
CA ASN A 123 -1.11 -27.16 6.06
C ASN A 123 -1.69 -26.11 5.11
N ILE A 124 -2.96 -26.22 4.73
CA ILE A 124 -3.65 -25.24 3.86
C ILE A 124 -3.69 -23.87 4.55
N ARG A 125 -4.08 -23.81 5.82
CA ARG A 125 -4.16 -22.56 6.59
C ARG A 125 -2.80 -21.87 6.71
N TRP A 126 -1.74 -22.61 7.06
CA TRP A 126 -0.38 -22.07 7.17
C TRP A 126 0.21 -21.65 5.84
N ARG A 127 -0.02 -22.44 4.78
CA ARG A 127 0.39 -22.08 3.42
C ARG A 127 -0.30 -20.81 2.96
N TYR A 128 -1.60 -20.69 3.18
CA TYR A 128 -2.35 -19.48 2.86
C TYR A 128 -1.79 -18.27 3.61
N PHE A 129 -1.65 -18.36 4.94
CA PHE A 129 -1.08 -17.29 5.75
C PHE A 129 0.30 -16.84 5.25
N THR A 130 1.20 -17.79 5.01
CA THR A 130 2.56 -17.50 4.53
C THR A 130 2.61 -16.92 3.12
N GLU A 131 1.70 -17.32 2.23
CA GLU A 131 1.53 -16.72 0.91
C GLU A 131 0.97 -15.30 1.01
N GLU A 132 0.02 -15.06 1.92
CA GLU A 132 -0.71 -13.80 2.03
C GLU A 132 0.12 -12.68 2.66
N TRP A 133 0.81 -12.91 3.78
CA TRP A 133 1.61 -11.84 4.40
C TRP A 133 2.78 -11.42 3.50
N LYS A 134 3.31 -12.33 2.66
CA LYS A 134 4.34 -12.02 1.66
C LYS A 134 3.85 -11.08 0.55
N LYS A 135 2.54 -10.87 0.39
CA LYS A 135 1.98 -9.91 -0.59
C LYS A 135 1.86 -8.49 -0.03
N ILE A 136 2.02 -8.33 1.28
CA ILE A 136 1.95 -7.04 1.97
C ILE A 136 3.23 -6.24 1.76
N ARG A 137 3.09 -4.93 1.57
CA ARG A 137 4.15 -3.94 1.68
C ARG A 137 4.33 -3.59 3.17
N PRO A 138 5.54 -3.69 3.71
CA PRO A 138 5.77 -3.43 5.12
C PRO A 138 5.43 -1.96 5.44
N PRO A 139 4.70 -1.71 6.55
CA PRO A 139 4.47 -0.34 7.00
C PRO A 139 5.77 0.26 7.54
N THR A 140 5.97 1.55 7.28
CA THR A 140 7.16 2.26 7.75
C THR A 140 6.98 2.88 9.11
N GLN A 141 5.75 3.26 9.46
CA GLN A 141 5.41 4.05 10.62
C GLN A 141 3.97 3.79 11.03
N THR A 142 3.72 3.95 12.33
CA THR A 142 2.40 3.94 12.94
C THR A 142 2.07 5.36 13.40
N LEU A 143 0.88 5.83 13.05
CA LEU A 143 0.32 7.13 13.45
C LEU A 143 -0.84 6.88 14.41
N VAL A 144 -0.96 7.68 15.47
CA VAL A 144 -2.12 7.66 16.36
C VAL A 144 -3.01 8.84 16.00
N ARG A 145 -4.23 8.54 15.54
CA ARG A 145 -5.25 9.54 15.25
C ARG A 145 -6.17 9.67 16.45
N GLU A 146 -6.16 10.85 17.04
CA GLU A 146 -7.08 11.26 18.10
C GLU A 146 -8.09 12.26 17.53
N ILE A 147 -9.38 11.97 17.69
CA ILE A 147 -10.47 12.83 17.22
C ILE A 147 -11.09 13.47 18.46
N SER A 148 -10.64 14.67 18.79
CA SER A 148 -11.18 15.48 19.89
C SER A 148 -11.97 16.65 19.31
N SER A 149 -13.25 16.79 19.67
CA SER A 149 -14.09 17.95 19.32
C SER A 149 -14.05 18.34 17.83
N GLY A 150 -14.08 17.35 16.93
CA GLY A 150 -14.10 17.56 15.47
C GLY A 150 -12.74 17.87 14.82
N ARG A 151 -11.66 18.03 15.58
CA ARG A 151 -10.30 18.14 15.03
C ARG A 151 -9.54 16.83 15.20
N ALA A 152 -9.06 16.27 14.08
CA ALA A 152 -8.15 15.13 14.10
C ALA A 152 -6.73 15.62 14.38
N ARG A 153 -6.11 15.11 15.44
CA ARG A 153 -4.68 15.27 15.71
C ARG A 153 -3.98 13.95 15.40
N GLU A 154 -2.86 14.04 14.68
CA GLU A 154 -2.02 12.90 14.36
C GLU A 154 -0.76 12.99 15.20
N ILE A 155 -0.54 11.97 16.03
CA ILE A 155 0.59 11.86 16.93
C ILE A 155 1.53 10.79 16.38
N VAL A 156 2.81 11.13 16.30
CA VAL A 156 3.86 10.30 15.70
C VAL A 156 4.90 9.84 16.75
N ASP A 157 4.81 10.36 17.96
CA ASP A 157 5.85 10.20 18.98
C ASP A 157 5.90 8.77 19.50
N SER A 158 7.09 8.17 19.43
CA SER A 158 7.30 6.76 19.80
C SER A 158 6.89 6.48 21.24
N GLU A 159 7.16 7.41 22.17
CA GLU A 159 6.82 7.28 23.58
C GLU A 159 5.31 7.20 23.80
N THR A 160 4.53 8.06 23.14
CA THR A 160 3.07 8.04 23.23
C THR A 160 2.48 6.75 22.67
N ILE A 161 3.04 6.23 21.57
CA ILE A 161 2.63 4.96 20.94
C ILE A 161 2.89 3.80 21.90
N HIS A 162 4.07 3.76 22.53
CA HIS A 162 4.41 2.75 23.53
C HIS A 162 3.52 2.85 24.78
N GLY A 163 3.22 4.07 25.25
CA GLY A 163 2.32 4.30 26.38
C GLY A 163 0.89 3.81 26.14
N LEU A 164 0.45 3.74 24.88
CA LEU A 164 -0.85 3.17 24.49
C LEU A 164 -0.81 1.65 24.29
N GLY A 165 0.32 1.00 24.54
CA GLY A 165 0.51 -0.43 24.28
C GLY A 165 0.51 -0.79 22.79
N ILE A 166 0.67 0.20 21.90
CA ILE A 166 0.75 0.00 20.47
C ILE A 166 2.17 -0.40 20.11
N ARG A 167 2.32 -1.41 19.25
CA ARG A 167 3.64 -1.85 18.78
C ARG A 167 4.22 -0.78 17.84
N SER A 168 5.45 -0.36 18.12
CA SER A 168 6.24 0.39 17.15
C SER A 168 6.60 -0.51 15.98
N VAL A 169 6.55 0.03 14.76
CA VAL A 169 6.80 -0.73 13.53
C VAL A 169 7.75 0.06 12.64
N GLY A 170 8.66 -0.64 11.96
CA GLY A 170 9.47 -0.04 10.91
C GLY A 170 10.53 0.92 11.46
N PHE A 171 10.45 2.16 10.99
CA PHE A 171 11.39 3.24 11.27
C PHE A 171 10.78 4.28 12.23
N GLN A 172 9.88 3.86 13.13
CA GLN A 172 9.23 4.75 14.08
C GLN A 172 10.27 5.57 14.86
N GLY A 173 10.07 6.88 14.94
CA GLY A 173 10.95 7.79 15.67
C GLY A 173 12.27 8.14 14.97
N GLN A 174 12.57 7.57 13.79
CA GLN A 174 13.83 7.85 13.08
C GLN A 174 13.74 9.02 12.08
N GLY A 175 12.55 9.61 11.86
CA GLY A 175 12.38 10.70 10.89
C GLY A 175 12.47 10.28 9.42
N VAL A 176 12.62 8.98 9.13
CA VAL A 176 12.90 8.45 7.78
C VAL A 176 11.77 8.75 6.80
N TYR A 177 10.52 8.73 7.27
CA TYR A 177 9.37 9.01 6.40
C TYR A 177 9.26 10.51 6.09
N GLU A 178 9.50 11.33 7.10
CA GLU A 178 9.54 12.80 7.03
C GLU A 178 10.68 13.26 6.12
N ASP A 179 11.86 12.63 6.20
CA ASP A 179 13.00 12.87 5.30
C ASP A 179 12.65 12.62 3.84
N VAL A 180 11.95 11.51 3.55
CA VAL A 180 11.48 11.23 2.20
C VAL A 180 10.48 12.29 1.74
N GLY A 181 9.58 12.73 2.62
CA GLY A 181 8.66 13.83 2.35
C GLY A 181 9.39 15.14 2.03
N ARG A 182 10.39 15.51 2.85
CA ARG A 182 11.26 16.67 2.65
C ARG A 182 12.00 16.63 1.31
N LEU A 183 12.60 15.48 0.97
CA LEU A 183 13.30 15.29 -0.31
C LEU A 183 12.39 15.52 -1.52
N VAL A 184 11.14 15.07 -1.43
CA VAL A 184 10.13 15.32 -2.47
C VAL A 184 9.73 16.79 -2.51
N GLY A 185 9.68 17.42 -1.34
CA GLY A 185 9.15 18.77 -1.07
C GLY A 185 7.64 18.79 -1.15
N ALA A 186 7.03 19.91 -0.74
CA ALA A 186 5.61 20.13 -1.00
C ALA A 186 5.36 19.93 -2.51
N SER A 187 4.56 18.91 -2.87
CA SER A 187 4.04 18.82 -4.21
C SER A 187 3.08 19.99 -4.33
N SER A 188 3.59 21.12 -4.85
CA SER A 188 2.75 22.21 -5.31
C SER A 188 1.79 21.57 -6.31
N THR A 189 0.58 21.30 -5.82
CA THR A 189 -0.58 20.86 -6.57
C THR A 189 -1.05 21.95 -7.52
N ALA A 190 -0.33 23.09 -7.58
CA ALA A 190 -0.46 24.05 -8.65
C ALA A 190 -0.32 23.29 -9.97
N LEU A 191 -1.47 23.09 -10.60
CA LEU A 191 -1.57 22.60 -11.95
C LEU A 191 -0.60 23.44 -12.78
N PRO A 192 0.22 22.83 -13.64
CA PRO A 192 1.10 23.60 -14.51
C PRO A 192 0.22 24.61 -15.23
N LEU A 193 0.43 25.91 -14.94
CA LEU A 193 -0.37 26.98 -15.50
C LEU A 193 -0.44 26.79 -17.01
N PRO A 194 -1.64 26.83 -17.62
CA PRO A 194 -1.79 26.70 -19.05
C PRO A 194 -0.89 27.73 -19.73
N ARG A 195 -0.39 27.42 -20.93
CA ARG A 195 0.60 28.25 -21.65
C ARG A 195 0.17 29.73 -21.74
N LYS A 196 -1.15 30.00 -21.81
CA LYS A 196 -1.75 31.34 -21.82
C LYS A 196 -1.65 32.11 -20.48
N GLY A 197 -1.61 31.44 -19.33
CA GLY A 197 -1.50 32.08 -18.02
C GLY A 197 -0.08 32.49 -17.61
N ARG A 198 0.96 32.05 -18.35
CA ARG A 198 2.38 32.31 -17.98
C ARG A 198 2.84 33.76 -18.18
N HIS A 199 2.08 34.58 -18.89
CA HIS A 199 2.49 35.95 -19.22
C HIS A 199 2.00 37.00 -18.23
N VAL A 200 1.03 36.70 -17.37
CA VAL A 200 0.37 37.72 -16.52
C VAL A 200 1.04 37.87 -15.14
N GLU A 201 1.78 36.87 -14.65
CA GLU A 201 2.38 36.87 -13.29
C GLU A 201 3.91 36.95 -13.31
N ARG A 202 4.51 37.83 -14.10
CA ARG A 202 5.98 37.94 -14.15
C ARG A 202 6.63 38.73 -13.02
N ASP A 203 5.89 39.61 -12.34
CA ASP A 203 6.53 40.56 -11.40
C ASP A 203 6.25 40.29 -9.91
N GLY A 204 5.28 39.43 -9.54
CA GLY A 204 4.90 39.23 -8.13
C GLY A 204 5.42 37.96 -7.45
N ASP A 205 5.62 36.87 -8.19
CA ASP A 205 5.61 35.52 -7.58
C ASP A 205 6.96 34.78 -7.61
N LEU A 206 8.01 35.45 -8.08
CA LEU A 206 9.38 34.92 -8.05
C LEU A 206 9.99 34.90 -6.63
N LEU A 207 9.43 35.66 -5.68
CA LEU A 207 9.93 35.75 -4.30
C LEU A 207 9.31 34.72 -3.34
N ASN A 208 8.09 34.24 -3.59
CA ASN A 208 7.44 33.23 -2.74
C ASN A 208 7.82 31.79 -3.10
N ARG A 209 8.57 31.60 -4.19
CA ARG A 209 9.21 30.31 -4.51
C ARG A 209 10.61 30.21 -3.94
N ALA A 210 10.85 30.77 -2.75
CA ALA A 210 12.01 30.44 -1.94
C ALA A 210 12.14 28.91 -1.92
N ALA A 211 13.24 28.40 -2.46
CA ALA A 211 13.45 26.99 -2.65
C ALA A 211 13.34 26.30 -1.28
N ASP A 212 12.27 25.52 -1.07
CA ASP A 212 12.13 24.63 0.08
C ASP A 212 13.49 23.95 0.34
N PRO A 213 14.21 24.31 1.40
CA PRO A 213 15.63 23.96 1.55
C PRO A 213 15.83 22.45 1.71
N GLY A 214 14.78 21.70 2.07
CA GLY A 214 14.80 20.24 2.13
C GLY A 214 14.58 19.54 0.79
N ARG A 215 14.14 20.26 -0.25
CA ARG A 215 13.72 19.68 -1.52
C ARG A 215 14.90 19.32 -2.40
N HIS A 216 14.91 18.08 -2.89
CA HIS A 216 15.97 17.61 -3.79
C HIS A 216 15.92 18.33 -5.16
N LYS A 217 17.06 18.88 -5.60
CA LYS A 217 17.15 19.66 -6.86
C LYS A 217 16.75 18.84 -8.08
N SER A 218 17.22 17.59 -8.18
CA SER A 218 16.88 16.69 -9.30
C SER A 218 15.41 16.25 -9.28
N ARG A 219 14.67 16.65 -10.32
CA ARG A 219 13.29 16.20 -10.57
C ARG A 219 13.19 14.67 -10.70
N TRP A 220 14.20 14.03 -11.30
CA TRP A 220 14.22 12.57 -11.48
C TRP A 220 14.21 11.85 -10.14
N VAL A 221 15.06 12.28 -9.21
CA VAL A 221 15.14 11.73 -7.85
C VAL A 221 13.81 11.94 -7.12
N ARG A 222 13.27 13.17 -7.14
CA ARG A 222 11.97 13.47 -6.50
C ARG A 222 10.84 12.58 -6.97
N ARG A 223 10.71 12.36 -8.28
CA ARG A 223 9.69 11.46 -8.84
C ARG A 223 9.84 10.02 -8.34
N ARG A 224 11.07 9.56 -8.11
CA ARG A 224 11.33 8.21 -7.59
C ARG A 224 10.96 8.09 -6.11
N TYR A 225 11.25 9.11 -5.31
CA TYR A 225 10.79 9.17 -3.92
C TYR A 225 9.26 9.36 -3.81
N GLN A 226 8.62 10.13 -4.68
CA GLN A 226 7.15 10.18 -4.78
C GLN A 226 6.55 8.80 -5.10
N SER A 227 7.17 8.06 -6.02
CA SER A 227 6.79 6.68 -6.34
C SER A 227 7.13 5.70 -5.21
N LEU A 228 8.11 6.02 -4.35
CA LEU A 228 8.37 5.27 -3.14
C LEU A 228 7.25 5.49 -2.12
N LEU A 229 6.86 6.74 -1.87
CA LEU A 229 5.78 7.10 -0.93
C LEU A 229 4.44 6.42 -1.27
N SER A 230 4.12 6.24 -2.55
CA SER A 230 2.92 5.46 -2.96
C SER A 230 3.01 3.96 -2.66
N ARG A 231 4.17 3.50 -2.19
CA ARG A 231 4.48 2.11 -1.85
C ARG A 231 4.89 1.93 -0.38
N LEU A 232 4.86 2.99 0.42
CA LEU A 232 5.11 2.98 1.86
C LEU A 232 3.77 3.20 2.59
N PRO A 233 3.10 2.11 3.01
CA PRO A 233 1.87 2.25 3.78
C PRO A 233 2.16 2.82 5.16
N LEU A 234 1.32 3.75 5.59
CA LEU A 234 1.25 4.23 6.97
C LEU A 234 0.15 3.47 7.69
N LEU A 235 0.45 2.95 8.86
CA LEU A 235 -0.54 2.32 9.73
C LEU A 235 -1.14 3.40 10.64
N VAL A 236 -2.45 3.60 10.62
CA VAL A 236 -3.11 4.65 11.42
C VAL A 236 -4.02 3.99 12.45
N TYR A 237 -3.71 4.18 13.72
CA TYR A 237 -4.51 3.71 14.84
C TYR A 237 -5.47 4.82 15.29
N THR A 238 -6.77 4.57 15.23
CA THR A 238 -7.79 5.54 15.64
C THR A 238 -8.22 5.25 17.07
N ARG A 239 -7.76 6.09 18.02
CA ARG A 239 -7.92 5.88 19.47
C ARG A 239 -9.39 5.72 19.90
N SER A 240 -10.29 6.50 19.31
CA SER A 240 -11.74 6.44 19.63
C SER A 240 -12.39 5.10 19.29
N SER A 241 -11.89 4.42 18.25
CA SER A 241 -12.45 3.15 17.76
C SER A 241 -11.65 1.92 18.17
N GLY A 242 -10.41 2.10 18.67
CA GLY A 242 -9.45 1.02 18.87
C GLY A 242 -9.11 0.27 17.58
N SER A 243 -9.32 0.86 16.40
CA SER A 243 -9.16 0.20 15.11
C SER A 243 -7.95 0.72 14.33
N TYR A 244 -7.37 -0.16 13.53
CA TYR A 244 -6.29 0.17 12.61
C TYR A 244 -6.82 0.37 11.19
N SER A 245 -6.35 1.42 10.55
CA SER A 245 -6.56 1.71 9.14
C SER A 245 -5.21 1.91 8.45
N VAL A 246 -5.21 1.96 7.11
CA VAL A 246 -3.98 2.13 6.33
C VAL A 246 -4.13 3.31 5.41
N GLU A 247 -3.13 4.18 5.43
CA GLU A 247 -3.07 5.38 4.61
C GLU A 247 -1.79 5.44 3.80
N LEU A 248 -1.75 6.38 2.86
CA LEU A 248 -0.59 6.69 2.04
C LEU A 248 -0.31 8.17 2.19
N SER A 249 0.94 8.54 1.93
CA SER A 249 1.34 9.94 1.88
C SER A 249 0.45 10.75 0.93
N PRO A 250 0.06 11.97 1.27
CA PRO A 250 -0.54 12.89 0.29
C PRO A 250 0.44 13.25 -0.83
N LEU A 251 1.76 13.15 -0.57
CA LEU A 251 2.82 13.38 -1.56
C LEU A 251 3.07 12.16 -2.47
N ALA A 252 2.36 11.06 -2.22
CA ALA A 252 2.48 9.86 -3.03
C ALA A 252 2.03 10.14 -4.46
N SER A 253 2.88 9.82 -5.44
CA SER A 253 2.41 9.70 -6.82
C SER A 253 1.58 8.43 -6.89
N LEU A 254 0.26 8.59 -6.79
CA LEU A 254 -0.64 7.54 -7.25
C LEU A 254 -0.27 7.25 -8.70
N PRO A 255 -0.20 5.97 -9.12
CA PRO A 255 -0.17 5.68 -10.53
C PRO A 255 -1.40 6.39 -11.08
N HIS A 256 -1.19 7.38 -11.96
CA HIS A 256 -2.31 7.84 -12.78
C HIS A 256 -2.91 6.56 -13.35
N PRO A 257 -4.25 6.37 -13.26
CA PRO A 257 -4.87 5.38 -14.11
C PRO A 257 -4.29 5.70 -15.49
N GLY A 258 -3.46 4.79 -16.03
CA GLY A 258 -2.79 5.03 -17.32
C GLY A 258 -3.88 5.51 -18.26
N PRO A 259 -3.59 6.51 -19.13
CA PRO A 259 -4.60 7.28 -19.87
C PRO A 259 -5.71 6.31 -20.18
N GLN A 260 -6.86 6.46 -19.49
CA GLN A 260 -7.91 5.44 -19.50
C GLN A 260 -7.96 5.01 -20.94
N CYS A 261 -7.50 3.78 -21.23
CA CYS A 261 -7.64 3.26 -22.56
C CYS A 261 -9.15 3.20 -22.64
N TYR A 262 -9.74 4.27 -23.17
CA TYR A 262 -11.13 4.31 -23.51
C TYR A 262 -11.30 2.98 -24.24
N PRO A 263 -12.23 2.13 -23.78
CA PRO A 263 -12.45 0.86 -24.47
C PRO A 263 -12.50 1.20 -25.95
N ASN A 264 -11.65 0.54 -26.76
CA ASN A 264 -11.53 0.83 -28.18
C ASN A 264 -12.95 1.00 -28.70
N ALA A 265 -13.28 2.18 -29.23
CA ALA A 265 -14.64 2.49 -29.65
C ALA A 265 -15.09 1.36 -30.58
N ASN A 266 -16.10 0.61 -30.15
CA ASN A 266 -16.61 -0.49 -30.97
C ASN A 266 -17.36 0.12 -32.15
N SER A 267 -17.59 -0.65 -33.22
CA SER A 267 -18.36 -0.19 -34.38
C SER A 267 -19.74 0.37 -34.00
N VAL A 268 -20.32 -0.10 -32.88
CA VAL A 268 -21.57 0.39 -32.31
C VAL A 268 -21.44 1.81 -31.73
N ASP A 269 -20.31 2.13 -31.09
CA ASP A 269 -20.07 3.48 -30.53
C ASP A 269 -19.84 4.51 -31.64
N LEU A 270 -19.25 4.09 -32.76
CA LEU A 270 -19.08 4.92 -33.96
C LEU A 270 -20.40 5.18 -34.70
N ALA A 271 -21.37 4.24 -34.62
CA ALA A 271 -22.65 4.38 -35.31
C ALA A 271 -23.52 5.53 -34.75
N TRP A 272 -23.41 5.81 -33.45
CA TRP A 272 -24.16 6.91 -32.82
C TRP A 272 -23.68 8.30 -33.27
N HIS A 273 -22.40 8.46 -33.60
CA HIS A 273 -21.88 9.73 -34.14
C HIS A 273 -22.25 9.99 -35.60
N GLY A 274 -22.65 8.95 -36.36
CA GLY A 274 -23.09 9.10 -37.75
C GLY A 274 -24.50 9.68 -37.90
N LEU A 275 -25.37 9.49 -36.91
CA LEU A 275 -26.78 9.93 -36.98
C LEU A 275 -26.97 11.42 -36.66
N GLU A 276 -26.09 12.03 -35.86
CA GLU A 276 -26.19 13.45 -35.51
C GLU A 276 -25.85 14.39 -36.69
N PHE A 277 -25.00 13.94 -37.63
CA PHE A 277 -24.66 14.72 -38.83
C PHE A 277 -25.81 14.81 -39.84
N LEU A 278 -26.74 13.87 -39.83
CA LEU A 278 -27.88 13.83 -40.76
C LEU A 278 -29.08 14.67 -40.31
N VAL A 279 -29.14 15.08 -39.03
CA VAL A 279 -30.24 15.90 -38.51
C VAL A 279 -30.00 17.40 -38.71
N GLN A 280 -28.75 17.85 -38.86
CA GLN A 280 -28.44 19.28 -39.02
C GLN A 280 -28.60 19.82 -40.45
N THR A 281 -28.73 18.97 -41.47
CA THR A 281 -28.86 19.43 -42.88
C THR A 281 -30.31 19.67 -43.34
N LYS A 282 -31.31 19.46 -42.49
CA LYS A 282 -32.74 19.62 -42.86
C LYS A 282 -33.41 20.90 -42.34
N LYS A 283 -32.67 21.94 -41.96
CA LYS A 283 -33.26 23.28 -41.78
C LYS A 283 -33.27 24.02 -43.13
N LEU A 284 -34.32 23.75 -43.92
CA LEU A 284 -34.69 24.56 -45.09
C LEU A 284 -35.18 25.95 -44.64
N PRO A 285 -34.90 27.01 -45.40
CA PRO A 285 -35.43 28.35 -45.13
C PRO A 285 -36.89 28.43 -45.57
N THR A 286 -37.79 28.78 -44.65
CA THR A 286 -39.14 29.24 -44.97
C THR A 286 -39.08 30.71 -45.34
N SER A 287 -39.36 31.00 -46.59
CA SER A 287 -39.70 32.32 -47.16
C SER A 287 -41.05 32.82 -46.70
#